data_AF-A0A1Z4BKH7-F1
#
_entry.id   AF-A0A1Z4BKH7-F1
#
_cell.length_a   1.000
_cell.length_b   1.000
_cell.length_c   1.000
_cell.angle_alpha   90.00
_cell.angle_beta   90.00
_cell.angle_gamma   90.00
#
_symmetry.space_group_name_H-M   'P 1'
#
loop_
_entity.id
_entity.type
_entity.pdbx_description
1 polymer ?
#
loop_
_entity_poly.entity_id
_entity_poly.type
_entity_poly.pdbx_seq_one_letter_code
_entity_poly.pdbx_strand_id
1 'polypeptide(L)'
;MKNHIKYLVLALLLLGCKNYKSLTTQIDKNKAIPYNQYSQEFQAWEATKNIKLEDAYQIHLGYAAKNQDKIKLKSTEGYPLFYVYDDYYIFSTVTYIHKIGIFNCTGIWVNANTGEVNYVEVDKNQNFHTDIWLTSYNGNKL
;
A
#
# COMPACT_ATOMS: atom_id res chain seq x y z
N MET A 1 -40.23 -11.78 -11.01
CA MET A 1 -39.31 -11.04 -10.12
C MET A 1 -38.19 -11.85 -9.46
N LYS A 2 -38.29 -13.18 -9.29
CA LYS A 2 -37.26 -13.98 -8.59
C LYS A 2 -35.98 -14.27 -9.41
N ASN A 3 -36.07 -14.23 -10.74
CA ASN A 3 -34.96 -14.63 -11.62
C ASN A 3 -34.00 -13.47 -11.97
N HIS A 4 -34.45 -12.22 -11.96
CA HIS A 4 -33.59 -11.07 -12.30
C HIS A 4 -32.55 -10.75 -11.22
N ILE A 5 -32.83 -11.07 -9.96
CA ILE A 5 -31.87 -10.89 -8.84
C ILE A 5 -30.70 -11.87 -8.98
N LYS A 6 -30.92 -13.09 -9.48
CA LYS A 6 -29.85 -14.09 -9.67
C LYS A 6 -28.81 -13.64 -10.69
N TYR A 7 -29.23 -12.96 -11.76
CA TYR A 7 -28.31 -12.42 -12.77
C TYR A 7 -27.59 -11.16 -12.29
N LEU A 8 -28.21 -10.35 -11.43
CA LEU A 8 -27.58 -9.16 -10.84
C LEU A 8 -26.42 -9.54 -9.89
N VAL A 9 -26.62 -10.58 -9.07
CA VAL A 9 -25.56 -11.10 -8.17
C VAL A 9 -24.42 -11.74 -8.97
N LEU A 10 -24.73 -12.42 -10.08
CA LEU A 10 -23.72 -13.00 -10.98
C LEU A 10 -22.90 -11.92 -11.71
N ALA A 11 -23.51 -10.80 -12.09
CA ALA A 11 -22.83 -9.67 -12.72
C ALA A 11 -21.88 -8.92 -11.76
N LEU A 12 -22.24 -8.82 -10.47
CA LEU A 12 -21.38 -8.22 -9.43
C LEU A 12 -20.18 -9.10 -9.08
N LEU A 13 -20.28 -10.42 -9.21
CA LEU A 13 -19.18 -11.36 -9.02
C LEU A 13 -18.15 -11.33 -10.17
N LEU A 14 -18.56 -10.97 -11.39
CA LEU A 14 -17.68 -10.90 -12.57
C LEU A 14 -16.84 -9.60 -12.64
N LEU A 15 -17.20 -8.55 -11.90
CA LEU A 15 -16.34 -7.38 -11.67
C LEU A 15 -15.18 -7.67 -10.71
N GLY A 16 -15.17 -8.84 -10.05
CA GLY A 16 -14.11 -9.31 -9.17
C GLY A 16 -12.88 -9.89 -9.89
N CYS A 17 -12.86 -9.91 -11.22
CA CYS A 17 -11.64 -10.16 -11.98
C CYS A 17 -10.72 -8.93 -11.87
N LYS A 18 -10.02 -8.83 -10.73
CA LYS A 18 -8.83 -7.98 -10.59
C LYS A 18 -7.82 -8.46 -11.63
N ASN A 19 -7.87 -7.87 -12.82
CA ASN A 19 -6.79 -7.95 -13.78
C ASN A 19 -5.54 -7.50 -13.02
N TYR A 20 -4.61 -8.44 -12.83
CA TYR A 20 -3.26 -8.14 -12.40
C TYR A 20 -2.63 -7.35 -13.53
N LYS A 21 -2.93 -6.04 -13.60
CA LYS A 21 -1.97 -5.11 -14.14
C LYS A 21 -0.79 -5.20 -13.17
N SER A 22 0.17 -6.06 -13.51
CA SER A 22 1.57 -5.70 -13.33
C SER A 22 1.71 -4.37 -14.06
N LEU A 23 1.39 -3.31 -13.32
CA LEU A 23 1.55 -1.96 -13.78
C LEU A 23 3.05 -1.85 -13.86
N THR A 24 3.59 -1.88 -15.09
CA THR A 24 4.94 -1.46 -15.43
C THR A 24 5.08 0.05 -15.19
N THR A 25 4.55 0.54 -14.07
CA THR A 25 4.67 1.90 -13.60
C THR A 25 6.15 2.11 -13.37
N GLN A 26 6.73 3.07 -14.07
CA GLN A 26 8.01 3.62 -13.68
C GLN A 26 7.77 4.48 -12.43
N ILE A 27 8.38 4.09 -11.32
CA ILE A 27 8.32 4.85 -10.07
C ILE A 27 9.08 6.17 -10.26
N ASP A 28 8.37 7.29 -10.11
CA ASP A 28 8.97 8.62 -10.01
C ASP A 28 9.31 8.90 -8.55
N LYS A 29 10.58 8.79 -8.19
CA LYS A 29 11.06 8.99 -6.82
C LYS A 29 10.65 10.33 -6.20
N ASN A 30 10.39 11.37 -7.02
CA ASN A 30 10.01 12.68 -6.50
C ASN A 30 8.58 12.71 -5.94
N LYS A 31 7.78 11.67 -6.21
CA LYS A 31 6.43 11.50 -5.65
C LYS A 31 6.40 10.72 -4.35
N ALA A 32 7.53 10.18 -3.92
CA ALA A 32 7.62 9.44 -2.67
C ALA A 32 7.86 10.42 -1.52
N ILE A 33 6.98 10.41 -0.53
CA ILE A 33 7.14 11.22 0.69
C ILE A 33 7.48 10.28 1.84
N PRO A 34 8.66 10.44 2.49
CA PRO A 34 9.06 9.57 3.58
C PRO A 34 8.14 9.74 4.79
N TYR A 35 7.80 8.61 5.42
CA TYR A 35 7.05 8.62 6.67
C TYR A 35 7.94 9.02 7.83
N ASN A 36 7.47 10.04 8.54
CA ASN A 36 7.94 10.42 9.86
C ASN A 36 6.76 11.09 10.57
N GLN A 37 6.48 10.67 11.80
CA GLN A 37 5.35 11.20 12.58
C GLN A 37 5.40 12.72 12.79
N TYR A 38 6.59 13.32 12.69
CA TYR A 38 6.84 14.76 12.79
C TYR A 38 7.08 15.44 11.44
N SER A 39 6.99 14.71 10.32
CA SER A 39 7.17 15.30 8.99
C SER A 39 5.97 16.18 8.65
N GLN A 40 6.21 17.49 8.53
CA GLN A 40 5.22 18.44 8.07
C GLN A 40 4.73 18.10 6.66
N GLU A 41 5.63 17.57 5.80
CA GLU A 41 5.27 17.17 4.44
C GLU A 41 4.28 16.01 4.44
N PHE A 42 4.53 14.97 5.25
CA PHE A 42 3.61 13.85 5.40
C PHE A 42 2.29 14.30 6.01
N GLN A 43 2.33 15.10 7.08
CA GLN A 43 1.12 15.61 7.74
C GLN A 43 0.28 16.48 6.81
N ALA A 44 0.91 17.34 6.01
CA ALA A 44 0.24 18.17 5.01
C ALA A 44 -0.38 17.29 3.90
N TRP A 45 0.36 16.30 3.42
CA TRP A 45 -0.16 15.34 2.45
C TRP A 45 -1.38 14.60 3.00
N GLU A 46 -1.29 14.03 4.20
CA GLU A 46 -2.36 13.26 4.85
C GLU A 46 -3.58 14.13 5.17
N ALA A 47 -3.39 15.40 5.50
CA ALA A 47 -4.48 16.35 5.72
C ALA A 47 -5.39 16.50 4.48
N THR A 48 -4.85 16.29 3.26
CA THR A 48 -5.62 16.33 2.01
C THR A 48 -6.38 15.05 1.69
N LYS A 49 -6.16 13.96 2.45
CA LYS A 49 -6.70 12.63 2.14
C LYS A 49 -7.93 12.30 2.97
N ASN A 50 -8.80 11.46 2.43
CA ASN A 50 -10.04 11.02 3.09
C ASN A 50 -9.79 9.93 4.14
N ILE A 51 -8.88 9.02 3.86
CA ILE A 51 -8.50 7.90 4.72
C ILE A 51 -7.23 8.29 5.47
N LYS A 52 -7.23 8.12 6.79
CA LYS A 52 -6.06 8.38 7.64
C LYS A 52 -5.21 7.13 7.81
N LEU A 53 -3.95 7.30 8.22
CA LEU A 53 -2.97 6.23 8.37
C LEU A 53 -3.49 5.05 9.19
N GLU A 54 -4.17 5.31 10.31
CA GLU A 54 -4.74 4.25 11.15
C GLU A 54 -5.78 3.41 10.41
N ASP A 55 -6.69 4.04 9.67
CA ASP A 55 -7.72 3.34 8.88
C ASP A 55 -7.09 2.58 7.72
N ALA A 56 -6.13 3.21 7.02
CA ALA A 56 -5.37 2.58 5.96
C ALA A 56 -4.62 1.34 6.48
N TYR A 57 -4.09 1.40 7.69
CA TYR A 57 -3.41 0.28 8.34
C TYR A 57 -4.36 -0.89 8.59
N GLN A 58 -5.58 -0.64 9.07
CA GLN A 58 -6.60 -1.67 9.26
C GLN A 58 -7.03 -2.32 7.94
N ILE A 59 -7.21 -1.50 6.88
CA ILE A 59 -7.50 -2.00 5.53
C ILE A 59 -6.38 -2.94 5.06
N HIS A 60 -5.12 -2.55 5.27
CA HIS A 60 -3.97 -3.37 4.91
C HIS A 60 -3.95 -4.70 5.68
N LEU A 61 -4.22 -4.70 6.99
CA LEU A 61 -4.25 -5.93 7.80
C LEU A 61 -5.32 -6.89 7.28
N GLY A 62 -6.52 -6.35 6.99
CA GLY A 62 -7.61 -7.13 6.41
C GLY A 62 -7.29 -7.71 5.04
N TYR A 63 -6.58 -6.96 4.19
CA TYR A 63 -6.11 -7.45 2.90
C TYR A 63 -5.04 -8.54 3.06
N ALA A 64 -4.04 -8.31 3.91
CA ALA A 64 -2.94 -9.24 4.15
C ALA A 64 -3.45 -10.58 4.68
N ALA A 65 -4.35 -10.57 5.66
CA ALA A 65 -4.93 -11.79 6.23
C ALA A 65 -5.66 -12.65 5.18
N LYS A 66 -6.33 -12.02 4.20
CA LYS A 66 -7.11 -12.69 3.15
C LYS A 66 -6.29 -13.14 1.94
N ASN A 67 -5.07 -12.64 1.77
CA ASN A 67 -4.27 -12.80 0.54
C ASN A 67 -2.82 -13.23 0.83
N GLN A 68 -2.57 -13.96 1.92
CA GLN A 68 -1.23 -14.45 2.30
C GLN A 68 -0.56 -15.31 1.21
N ASP A 69 -1.36 -15.96 0.35
CA ASP A 69 -0.90 -16.74 -0.80
C ASP A 69 -0.30 -15.88 -1.91
N LYS A 70 -0.74 -14.62 -2.03
CA LYS A 70 -0.27 -13.66 -3.04
C LYS A 70 0.91 -12.82 -2.57
N ILE A 71 1.19 -12.82 -1.28
CA ILE A 71 2.22 -11.97 -0.68
C ILE A 71 3.46 -12.81 -0.40
N LYS A 72 4.58 -12.41 -1.00
CA LYS A 72 5.83 -13.17 -0.93
C LYS A 72 6.38 -13.28 0.50
N LEU A 73 6.39 -12.18 1.24
CA LEU A 73 6.86 -12.13 2.61
C LEU A 73 5.66 -12.20 3.54
N LYS A 74 5.37 -13.35 4.15
CA LYS A 74 4.21 -13.50 5.04
C LYS A 74 4.48 -12.81 6.38
N SER A 75 3.47 -12.10 6.89
CA SER A 75 3.51 -11.47 8.21
C SER A 75 2.18 -11.69 8.92
N THR A 76 2.26 -12.05 10.20
CA THR A 76 1.11 -12.15 11.13
C THR A 76 0.77 -10.81 11.77
N GLU A 77 1.71 -9.86 11.79
CA GLU A 77 1.60 -8.57 12.46
C GLU A 77 1.37 -7.40 11.48
N GLY A 78 1.28 -7.70 10.19
CA GLY A 78 1.19 -6.70 9.12
C GLY A 78 2.56 -6.23 8.63
N TYR A 79 2.57 -5.16 7.84
CA TYR A 79 3.77 -4.62 7.22
C TYR A 79 3.97 -3.14 7.56
N PRO A 80 5.22 -2.71 7.75
CA PRO A 80 5.56 -1.31 8.00
C PRO A 80 5.20 -0.40 6.82
N LEU A 81 4.77 0.82 7.14
CA LEU A 81 4.79 1.94 6.22
C LEU A 81 6.07 2.77 6.42
N PHE A 82 6.83 2.95 5.35
CA PHE A 82 8.05 3.78 5.35
C PHE A 82 7.90 5.08 4.55
N TYR A 83 6.97 5.12 3.62
CA TYR A 83 6.69 6.27 2.76
C TYR A 83 5.28 6.14 2.17
N VAL A 84 4.79 7.25 1.65
CA VAL A 84 3.61 7.31 0.78
C VAL A 84 4.04 7.64 -0.63
N TYR A 85 3.24 7.24 -1.61
CA TYR A 85 3.53 7.47 -3.02
C TYR A 85 2.26 7.90 -3.74
N ASP A 86 2.28 9.10 -4.33
CA ASP A 86 1.12 9.70 -4.99
C ASP A 86 -0.08 9.80 -4.02
N ASP A 87 -1.16 9.08 -4.27
CA ASP A 87 -2.33 8.99 -3.38
C ASP A 87 -2.35 7.72 -2.51
N TYR A 88 -1.23 7.02 -2.34
CA TYR A 88 -1.22 5.70 -1.70
C TYR A 88 -0.34 5.63 -0.45
N TYR A 89 -0.89 4.98 0.59
CA TYR A 89 -0.12 4.39 1.67
C TYR A 89 0.53 3.10 1.18
N ILE A 90 1.84 2.96 1.36
CA ILE A 90 2.62 1.80 0.89
C ILE A 90 3.12 0.98 2.08
N PHE A 91 2.44 -0.12 2.38
CA PHE A 91 2.84 -1.07 3.42
C PHE A 91 3.81 -2.09 2.82
N SER A 92 5.09 -1.93 3.12
CA SER A 92 6.19 -2.55 2.37
C SER A 92 6.43 -4.00 2.77
N THR A 93 6.49 -4.89 1.77
CA THR A 93 6.86 -6.30 1.96
C THR A 93 8.35 -6.55 1.69
N VAL A 94 9.13 -5.49 1.49
CA VAL A 94 10.58 -5.50 1.18
C VAL A 94 11.37 -4.72 2.22
N THR A 95 11.18 -5.09 3.48
CA THR A 95 11.67 -4.35 4.66
C THR A 95 13.18 -4.42 4.90
N TYR A 96 13.86 -5.39 4.27
CA TYR A 96 15.27 -5.72 4.47
C TYR A 96 16.25 -4.74 3.81
N ILE A 97 15.78 -3.94 2.83
CA ILE A 97 16.64 -2.99 2.09
C ILE A 97 16.59 -1.55 2.63
N HIS A 98 15.60 -1.21 3.46
CA HIS A 98 15.43 0.14 3.97
C HIS A 98 16.50 0.55 5.00
N LYS A 99 17.17 -0.42 5.64
CA LYS A 99 18.29 -0.18 6.59
C LYS A 99 19.57 0.34 5.92
N ILE A 100 19.67 0.26 4.59
CA ILE A 100 20.82 0.71 3.81
C ILE A 100 20.44 1.83 2.81
N GLY A 101 19.30 2.49 3.03
CA GLY A 101 18.86 3.62 2.20
C GLY A 101 18.27 3.25 0.85
N ILE A 102 17.98 1.97 0.58
CA ILE A 102 17.43 1.50 -0.70
C ILE A 102 15.94 1.21 -0.55
N PHE A 103 15.11 1.84 -1.38
CA PHE A 103 13.65 1.78 -1.34
C PHE A 103 13.08 1.15 -2.59
N ASN A 104 12.01 0.37 -2.40
CA ASN A 104 11.25 -0.22 -3.48
C ASN A 104 9.76 -0.21 -3.11
N CYS A 105 8.92 0.26 -4.04
CA CYS A 105 7.47 0.41 -3.86
C CYS A 105 6.68 -0.91 -3.88
N THR A 106 7.34 -2.07 -3.75
CA THR A 106 6.66 -3.34 -3.57
C THR A 106 5.98 -3.40 -2.20
N GLY A 107 4.69 -3.68 -2.21
CA GLY A 107 3.91 -3.80 -0.99
C GLY A 107 2.42 -3.84 -1.22
N ILE A 108 1.68 -3.69 -0.12
CA ILE A 108 0.23 -3.50 -0.15
C ILE A 108 -0.03 -2.00 -0.24
N TRP A 109 -0.66 -1.59 -1.34
CA TRP A 109 -0.99 -0.21 -1.63
C TRP A 109 -2.45 0.02 -1.22
N VAL A 110 -2.67 1.00 -0.34
CA VAL A 110 -4.01 1.45 0.06
C VAL A 110 -4.21 2.88 -0.43
N ASN A 111 -5.19 3.10 -1.29
CA ASN A 111 -5.51 4.44 -1.79
C ASN A 111 -6.06 5.30 -0.64
N ALA A 112 -5.44 6.44 -0.39
CA ALA A 112 -5.76 7.34 0.69
C ALA A 112 -7.06 8.14 0.46
N ASN A 113 -7.60 8.16 -0.75
CA ASN A 113 -8.87 8.83 -1.07
C ASN A 113 -10.06 7.88 -1.11
N THR A 114 -9.85 6.61 -1.52
CA THR A 114 -10.93 5.64 -1.77
C THR A 114 -10.90 4.41 -0.87
N GLY A 115 -9.77 4.11 -0.22
CA GLY A 115 -9.57 2.87 0.53
C GLY A 115 -9.37 1.63 -0.34
N GLU A 116 -9.32 1.76 -1.67
CA GLU A 116 -9.01 0.65 -2.57
C GLU A 116 -7.63 0.05 -2.24
N VAL A 117 -7.57 -1.28 -2.16
CA VAL A 117 -6.35 -1.99 -1.74
C VAL A 117 -5.96 -3.11 -2.69
N ASN A 118 -4.68 -3.14 -3.06
CA ASN A 118 -4.07 -4.16 -3.90
C ASN A 118 -2.62 -4.44 -3.49
N TYR A 119 -2.10 -5.60 -3.87
CA TYR A 119 -0.67 -5.88 -3.82
C TYR A 119 -0.01 -5.43 -5.12
N VAL A 120 1.11 -4.72 -5.01
CA VAL A 120 1.89 -4.24 -6.15
C VAL A 120 3.32 -4.75 -6.00
N GLU A 121 3.83 -5.38 -7.05
CA GLU A 121 5.24 -5.77 -7.17
C GLU A 121 5.94 -4.81 -8.12
N VAL A 122 7.05 -4.24 -7.66
CA VAL A 122 7.87 -3.28 -8.38
C VAL A 122 9.24 -3.89 -8.61
N ASP A 123 9.70 -3.86 -9.85
CA ASP A 123 10.99 -4.41 -10.24
C ASP A 123 12.13 -3.77 -9.43
N LYS A 124 13.12 -4.59 -9.07
CA LYS A 124 14.30 -4.16 -8.31
C LYS A 124 15.13 -3.11 -9.05
N ASN A 125 15.05 -3.05 -10.37
CA ASN A 125 15.71 -2.02 -11.16
C ASN A 125 15.12 -0.61 -10.94
N GLN A 126 13.93 -0.52 -10.33
CA GLN A 126 13.30 0.74 -9.95
C GLN A 126 13.54 1.09 -8.48
N ASN A 127 14.49 0.41 -7.83
CA ASN A 127 14.92 0.80 -6.49
C ASN A 127 15.50 2.22 -6.54
N PHE A 128 15.16 3.05 -5.56
CA PHE A 128 15.74 4.38 -5.40
C PHE A 128 16.45 4.51 -4.06
N HIS A 129 17.46 5.36 -4.02
CA HIS A 129 18.33 5.57 -2.87
C HIS A 129 17.99 6.89 -2.19
N THR A 130 18.04 6.93 -0.87
CA THR A 130 17.92 8.15 -0.06
C THR A 130 18.96 8.15 1.04
N ASP A 131 19.47 9.34 1.35
CA ASP A 131 20.41 9.57 2.43
C ASP A 131 19.70 9.79 3.79
N ILE A 132 18.37 9.68 3.80
CA ILE A 132 17.54 9.94 4.99
C ILE A 132 17.32 8.65 5.77
N TRP A 133 17.56 8.69 7.08
CA TRP A 133 17.14 7.65 8.02
C TRP A 133 15.61 7.62 8.10
N LEU A 134 14.99 6.56 7.57
CA LEU A 134 13.55 6.43 7.62
C LEU A 134 13.08 5.82 8.94
N THR A 135 12.00 6.40 9.44
CA THR A 135 11.17 5.78 10.47
C THR A 135 10.05 4.98 9.81
N SER A 136 9.39 4.11 10.57
CA SER A 136 8.26 3.34 10.04
C SER A 136 7.08 3.33 11.00
N TYR A 137 5.89 3.25 10.42
CA TYR A 137 4.66 2.99 11.15
C TYR A 137 4.29 1.51 11.09
N ASN A 138 4.04 0.90 12.25
CA ASN A 138 3.70 -0.53 12.39
C ASN A 138 2.41 -0.73 13.20
N GLY A 139 1.47 0.20 13.14
CA GLY A 139 0.20 0.11 13.90
C GLY A 139 0.26 0.59 15.34
N ASN A 140 1.45 0.66 15.94
CA ASN A 140 1.63 1.22 17.28
C ASN A 140 2.07 2.69 17.17
N LYS A 141 1.36 3.59 17.86
CA LYS A 141 1.91 4.92 18.16
C LYS A 141 3.03 4.70 19.17
N LEU A 142 4.24 5.17 18.83
CA LEU A 142 5.37 5.22 19.76
C LEU A 142 5.05 6.14 20.94
#